data_AF-A0A7S2KWD6-F1
#
_entry.id   AF-A0A7S2KWD6-F1
#
_cell.length_a   1.000
_cell.length_b   1.000
_cell.length_c   1.000
_cell.angle_alpha   90.00
_cell.angle_beta   90.00
_cell.angle_gamma   90.00
#
_symmetry.space_group_name_H-M   'P 1'
#
loop_
_entity.id
_entity.type
_entity.pdbx_description
1 polymer ?
#
loop_
_entity_poly.entity_id
_entity_poly.type
_entity_poly.pdbx_seq_one_letter_code
_entity_poly.pdbx_strand_id
1 'polypeptide(L)'
;MSVVDGLPFTEDKKSYIVETLDPILEEMVSDVLTDVPDKPIGYMVSWLRRRSGLATKAKESLAEKNSRLKQELSAMRSSIEEAGTAIQTEDKHDEDEDEE
;
A
#
# COMPACT_ATOMS: atom_id res chain seq x y z
N MET A 1 42.62 -6.44 0.43
CA MET A 1 42.27 -7.42 1.46
C MET A 1 40.77 -7.40 1.54
N SER A 2 40.12 -8.42 1.01
CA SER A 2 38.66 -8.48 0.99
C SER A 2 38.17 -8.71 2.42
N VAL A 3 37.10 -8.05 2.83
CA VAL A 3 36.56 -8.12 4.21
C VAL A 3 36.20 -9.58 4.58
N VAL A 4 35.99 -10.44 3.57
CA VAL A 4 35.66 -11.85 3.71
C VAL A 4 36.88 -12.79 3.87
N ASP A 5 38.11 -12.30 3.68
CA ASP A 5 39.33 -13.13 3.73
C ASP A 5 39.59 -13.72 5.13
N GLY A 6 39.09 -13.07 6.19
CA GLY A 6 39.22 -13.51 7.59
C GLY A 6 38.08 -14.39 8.09
N LEU A 7 37.08 -14.70 7.26
CA LEU A 7 35.90 -15.47 7.68
C LEU A 7 36.10 -16.98 7.50
N PRO A 8 35.61 -17.82 8.44
CA PRO A 8 35.70 -19.29 8.36
C PRO A 8 34.64 -19.86 7.39
N PHE A 9 34.55 -19.29 6.19
CA PHE A 9 33.65 -19.72 5.13
C PHE A 9 34.44 -20.35 3.99
N THR A 10 33.81 -21.26 3.26
CA THR A 10 34.35 -21.78 1.99
C THR A 10 34.45 -20.64 0.98
N GLU A 11 35.38 -20.74 0.03
CA GLU A 11 35.58 -19.70 -1.00
C GLU A 11 34.27 -19.40 -1.75
N ASP A 12 33.48 -20.42 -2.10
CA ASP A 12 32.16 -20.22 -2.73
C ASP A 12 31.22 -19.32 -1.93
N LYS A 13 31.23 -19.44 -0.59
CA LYS A 13 30.42 -18.59 0.29
C LYS A 13 30.98 -17.18 0.39
N LYS A 14 32.31 -17.03 0.35
CA LYS A 14 32.96 -15.72 0.30
C LYS A 14 32.62 -15.00 -1.00
N SER A 15 32.67 -15.69 -2.14
CA SER A 15 32.20 -15.17 -3.43
C SER A 15 30.73 -14.78 -3.37
N TYR A 16 29.86 -15.60 -2.78
CA TYR A 16 28.44 -15.24 -2.63
C TYR A 16 28.22 -13.97 -1.81
N ILE A 17 28.99 -13.77 -0.74
CA ILE A 17 28.94 -12.53 0.06
C ILE A 17 29.30 -11.34 -0.82
N VAL A 18 30.46 -11.37 -1.47
CA VAL A 18 30.99 -10.24 -2.25
C VAL A 18 30.18 -9.95 -3.51
N GLU A 19 29.79 -10.99 -4.25
CA GLU A 19 29.17 -10.84 -5.56
C GLU A 19 27.65 -10.65 -5.48
N THR A 20 27.01 -11.18 -4.42
CA THR A 20 25.54 -11.18 -4.31
C THR A 20 25.03 -10.35 -3.13
N LEU A 21 25.56 -10.54 -1.93
CA LEU A 21 25.02 -9.88 -0.74
C LEU A 21 25.48 -8.43 -0.60
N ASP A 22 26.77 -8.16 -0.78
CA ASP A 22 27.35 -6.82 -0.61
C ASP A 22 26.65 -5.77 -1.47
N PRO A 23 26.38 -5.97 -2.77
CA PRO A 23 25.64 -4.99 -3.57
C PRO A 23 24.25 -4.67 -3.02
N ILE A 24 23.54 -5.68 -2.49
CA ILE A 24 22.21 -5.49 -1.91
C ILE A 24 22.30 -4.70 -0.61
N LEU A 25 23.28 -5.02 0.23
CA LEU A 25 23.47 -4.37 1.52
C LEU A 25 23.97 -2.93 1.34
N GLU A 26 24.87 -2.66 0.41
CA GLU A 26 25.39 -1.33 0.11
C GLU A 26 24.27 -0.37 -0.33
N GLU A 27 23.41 -0.78 -1.26
CA GLU A 27 22.27 0.03 -1.69
C GLU A 27 21.31 0.31 -0.52
N MET A 28 21.01 -0.71 0.30
CA MET A 28 20.12 -0.54 1.46
C MET A 28 20.71 0.42 2.50
N VAL A 29 22.00 0.26 2.81
CA VAL A 29 22.70 1.10 3.78
C VAL A 29 22.78 2.54 3.27
N SER A 30 22.99 2.74 1.97
CA SER A 30 22.99 4.07 1.34
C SER A 30 21.65 4.79 1.56
N ASP A 31 20.53 4.09 1.36
CA ASP A 31 19.19 4.66 1.58
C ASP A 31 18.91 4.93 3.06
N VAL A 32 19.32 4.03 3.96
CA VAL A 32 19.18 4.23 5.42
C VAL A 32 20.00 5.42 5.91
N LEU A 33 21.22 5.60 5.39
CA LEU A 33 22.07 6.73 5.74
C LEU A 33 21.59 8.05 5.11
N THR A 34 20.86 7.99 4.00
CA THR A 34 20.25 9.17 3.37
C THR A 34 19.05 9.65 4.18
N ASP A 35 18.16 8.74 4.55
CA ASP A 35 16.89 9.08 5.22
C ASP A 35 17.02 9.20 6.75
N VAL A 36 18.08 8.60 7.32
CA VAL A 36 18.36 8.51 8.77
C VAL A 36 17.09 8.28 9.60
N PRO A 37 16.34 7.20 9.33
CA PRO A 37 15.04 6.97 9.96
C PRO A 37 15.20 6.68 11.46
N ASP A 38 14.27 7.19 12.29
CA ASP A 38 14.23 6.93 13.75
C ASP A 38 14.20 5.43 14.10
N LYS A 39 13.66 4.61 13.19
CA LYS A 39 13.53 3.16 13.32
C LYS A 39 14.25 2.44 12.16
N PRO A 40 15.58 2.33 12.20
CA PRO A 40 16.38 1.80 11.09
C PRO A 40 16.03 0.35 10.72
N ILE A 41 15.79 -0.52 11.70
CA ILE A 41 15.44 -1.92 11.43
C ILE A 41 14.11 -2.03 10.67
N GLY A 42 13.10 -1.25 11.05
CA GLY A 42 11.79 -1.24 10.38
C GLY A 42 11.88 -0.73 8.95
N TYR A 43 12.72 0.27 8.72
CA TYR A 43 13.03 0.78 7.40
C TYR A 43 13.71 -0.28 6.53
N MET A 44 14.76 -0.93 7.01
CA MET A 44 15.51 -1.98 6.29
C MET A 44 14.61 -3.16 5.88
N VAL A 45 13.74 -3.64 6.80
CA VAL A 45 12.78 -4.70 6.48
C VAL A 45 11.80 -4.25 5.39
N SER A 46 11.33 -3.01 5.45
CA SER A 46 10.42 -2.47 4.43
C SER A 46 11.12 -2.30 3.09
N TRP A 47 12.38 -1.86 3.10
CA TRP A 47 13.22 -1.74 1.92
C TRP A 47 13.43 -3.10 1.24
N LEU A 48 13.80 -4.13 2.00
CA LEU A 48 14.00 -5.49 1.46
C LEU A 48 12.71 -6.06 0.88
N ARG A 49 11.55 -5.81 1.53
CA ARG A 49 10.24 -6.21 0.99
C ARG A 49 9.93 -5.51 -0.34
N ARG A 50 10.20 -4.21 -0.44
CA ARG A 50 10.03 -3.46 -1.70
C ARG A 50 10.95 -4.02 -2.79
N ARG A 51 12.23 -4.23 -2.49
CA ARG A 51 13.23 -4.78 -3.44
C ARG A 51 12.88 -6.18 -3.91
N SER A 52 12.35 -7.04 -3.03
CA SER A 52 11.97 -8.41 -3.38
C SER A 52 10.69 -8.52 -4.23
N GLY A 53 10.12 -7.39 -4.67
CA GLY A 53 8.83 -7.37 -5.38
C GLY A 53 7.65 -7.80 -4.50
N LEU A 54 7.88 -8.05 -3.20
CA LEU A 54 6.84 -8.18 -2.20
C LEU A 54 6.38 -6.77 -1.86
N ALA A 55 5.73 -6.13 -2.84
CA ALA A 55 5.07 -4.86 -2.66
C ALA A 55 4.39 -4.93 -1.30
N THR A 56 4.79 -4.03 -0.39
CA THR A 56 4.06 -3.82 0.83
C THR A 56 2.66 -3.43 0.37
N LYS A 57 1.76 -4.42 0.25
CA LYS A 57 0.43 -4.28 0.78
C LYS A 57 0.69 -3.95 2.25
N ALA A 58 1.00 -2.69 2.52
CA ALA A 58 0.61 -2.06 3.75
C ALA A 58 -0.80 -2.60 3.94
N LYS A 59 -0.96 -3.46 4.94
CA LYS A 59 -2.29 -3.92 5.29
C LYS A 59 -2.99 -2.60 5.59
N GLU A 60 -3.79 -2.10 4.64
CA GLU A 60 -4.89 -1.21 5.00
C GLU A 60 -5.51 -1.91 6.19
N SER A 61 -5.44 -1.24 7.34
CA SER A 61 -6.02 -1.77 8.55
C SER A 61 -7.43 -2.21 8.20
N LEU A 62 -7.88 -3.36 8.72
CA LEU A 62 -9.27 -3.76 8.51
C LEU A 62 -10.23 -2.61 8.89
N ALA A 63 -9.83 -1.72 9.81
CA ALA A 63 -10.55 -0.51 10.15
C ALA A 63 -10.62 0.51 8.99
N GLU A 64 -9.52 0.78 8.29
CA GLU A 64 -9.49 1.68 7.12
C GLU A 64 -10.34 1.13 5.99
N LYS A 65 -10.25 -0.19 5.75
CA LYS A 65 -11.06 -0.88 4.73
C LYS A 65 -12.54 -0.87 5.08
N ASN A 66 -12.90 -1.08 6.34
CA ASN A 66 -14.28 -1.03 6.82
C ASN A 66 -14.84 0.39 6.76
N SER A 67 -14.03 1.41 7.09
CA SER A 67 -14.40 2.82 6.98
C SER A 67 -14.69 3.23 5.54
N ARG A 68 -13.81 2.86 4.59
CA ARG A 68 -14.03 3.14 3.16
C ARG A 68 -15.28 2.45 2.63
N LEU A 69 -15.45 1.15 2.91
CA LEU A 69 -16.64 0.40 2.47
C LEU A 69 -17.93 0.97 3.06
N LYS A 70 -17.91 1.44 4.32
CA LYS A 70 -19.06 2.13 4.92
C LYS A 70 -19.36 3.47 4.24
N GLN A 71 -18.34 4.23 3.88
CA GLN A 71 -18.52 5.47 3.11
C GLN A 71 -19.09 5.20 1.71
N GLU A 72 -18.58 4.20 1.00
CA GLU A 72 -19.09 3.79 -0.31
C GLU A 72 -20.55 3.33 -0.24
N LEU A 73 -20.91 2.51 0.76
CA LEU A 73 -22.30 2.10 1.00
C LEU A 73 -23.21 3.28 1.35
N SER A 74 -22.73 4.23 2.15
CA SER A 74 -23.49 5.44 2.51
C SER A 74 -23.73 6.34 1.30
N ALA A 75 -22.71 6.53 0.46
CA ALA A 75 -22.80 7.34 -0.75
C ALA A 75 -23.78 6.69 -1.75
N MET A 76 -23.64 5.39 -1.99
CA MET A 76 -24.53 4.65 -2.87
C MET A 76 -25.98 4.67 -2.38
N ARG A 77 -26.20 4.56 -1.06
CA ARG A 77 -27.53 4.67 -0.47
C ARG A 77 -28.13 6.06 -0.66
N SER A 78 -27.35 7.13 -0.46
CA SER A 78 -27.81 8.51 -0.70
C SER A 78 -28.20 8.69 -2.17
N SER A 79 -27.39 8.19 -3.11
CA SER A 79 -27.71 8.29 -4.54
C SER A 79 -28.97 7.51 -4.92
N ILE A 80 -29.24 6.37 -4.29
CA ILE A 80 -30.48 5.60 -4.50
C ILE A 80 -31.68 6.33 -3.87
N GLU A 81 -31.53 6.88 -2.67
CA GLU A 81 -32.59 7.66 -2.02
C GLU A 81 -32.93 8.90 -2.85
N GLU A 82 -31.92 9.64 -3.34
CA GLU A 82 -32.09 10.81 -4.22
C GLU A 82 -32.77 10.44 -5.55
N ALA A 83 -32.33 9.34 -6.20
CA ALA A 83 -32.97 8.84 -7.42
C ALA A 83 -34.41 8.35 -7.17
N GLY A 84 -34.66 7.71 -6.03
CA GLY A 84 -36.01 7.27 -5.63
C GLY A 84 -36.95 8.44 -5.35
N THR A 85 -36.44 9.53 -4.75
CA THR A 85 -37.22 10.76 -4.58
C THR A 85 -37.47 11.49 -5.90
N ALA A 86 -36.51 11.50 -6.83
CA ALA A 86 -36.71 12.11 -8.16
C ALA A 86 -37.82 11.41 -8.95
N ILE A 87 -37.85 10.07 -8.91
CA ILE A 87 -38.90 9.26 -9.55
C ILE A 87 -40.28 9.51 -8.90
N GLN A 88 -40.34 9.68 -7.57
CA GLN A 88 -41.61 10.00 -6.88
C GLN A 88 -42.11 11.42 -7.14
N THR A 89 -41.23 12.37 -7.47
CA THR A 89 -41.64 13.73 -7.86
C THR A 89 -42.08 13.82 -9.32
N GLU A 90 -41.57 12.98 -10.22
CA GLU A 90 -42.05 12.91 -11.61
C GLU A 90 -43.44 12.27 -11.69
N ASP A 91 -43.74 11.24 -10.88
CA ASP A 91 -45.09 10.63 -10.82
C ASP A 91 -46.17 11.53 -10.17
N LYS A 92 -45.80 12.70 -9.61
CA LYS A 92 -46.75 13.65 -8.99
C LYS A 92 -46.89 14.97 -9.75
N HIS A 93 -46.20 15.15 -10.87
CA HIS A 93 -46.27 16.39 -11.65
C HIS A 93 -47.05 16.26 -12.96
N ASP A 94 -47.49 15.06 -13.34
CA ASP A 94 -48.25 14.82 -14.58
C ASP A 94 -49.78 14.59 -14.36
N GLU A 95 -50.31 14.72 -13.13
CA GLU A 95 -51.77 14.57 -12.87
C GLU A 95 -52.55 15.88 -12.67
N ASP A 96 -51.92 17.06 -12.69
CA ASP A 96 -52.59 18.35 -12.39
C ASP A 96 -52.57 19.39 -13.55
N GLU A 97 -52.57 18.97 -14.83
CA GLU A 97 -52.74 19.88 -15.98
C GLU A 97 -53.84 19.43 -16.99
N ASP A 98 -54.92 18.80 -16.52
CA ASP A 98 -56.13 18.58 -17.33
C ASP A 98 -57.38 18.72 -16.45
N GLU A 99 -57.78 19.95 -16.07
CA GLU A 99 -59.19 20.34 -15.86
C GLU A 99 -59.36 21.87 -15.65
N GLU A 100 -60.17 22.48 -16.55
CA GLU A 100 -60.70 23.86 -16.67
C GLU A 100 -59.99 24.90 -17.57
#